data_AF-A0A1X6NRV1-F1
#
_entry.id   AF-A0A1X6NRV1-F1
#
_cell.length_a   1.000
_cell.length_b   1.000
_cell.length_c   1.000
_cell.angle_alpha   90.00
_cell.angle_beta   90.00
_cell.angle_gamma   90.00
#
_symmetry.space_group_name_H-M   'P 1'
#
loop_
_entity.id
_entity.type
_entity.pdbx_description
1 polymer ?
#
loop_
_entity_poly.entity_id
_entity_poly.type
_entity_poly.pdbx_seq_one_letter_code
_entity_poly.pdbx_strand_id
1 'polypeptide(L)'
;MHRGVEIALQVIGIVGVALLLGAYAALQARRVSVATPAYHGANAVGSALILGSLVGSFNLPSAVIESAWLLLSLWGGGRCVRAARAAAKAGGAPRACDPGGGGGRRRGPAGGPPARLTRGGGGGRRGPAGGGGGGHPPPTAAAGAPTDRVAAATAAAPTAAAAAV
;
A
#
# COMPACT_ATOMS: atom_id res chain seq x y z
N MET A 1 -17.36 24.51 -34.53
CA MET A 1 -17.55 24.24 -33.08
C MET A 1 -17.03 22.87 -32.63
N HIS A 2 -16.89 21.88 -33.53
CA HIS A 2 -16.41 20.52 -33.19
C HIS A 2 -15.00 20.46 -32.56
N ARG A 3 -14.02 21.19 -33.10
CA ARG A 3 -12.64 21.19 -32.56
C ARG A 3 -12.54 21.67 -31.10
N GLY A 4 -13.43 22.58 -30.68
CA GLY A 4 -13.42 23.09 -29.29
C GLY A 4 -13.88 22.04 -28.29
N VAL A 5 -14.86 21.22 -28.67
CA VAL A 5 -15.38 20.12 -27.83
C VAL A 5 -14.31 19.03 -27.68
N GLU A 6 -13.62 18.67 -28.76
CA GLU A 6 -12.54 17.68 -28.73
C GLU A 6 -11.39 18.10 -27.80
N ILE A 7 -10.99 19.38 -27.85
CA ILE A 7 -9.96 19.92 -26.94
C ILE A 7 -10.46 19.89 -25.49
N ALA A 8 -11.71 20.28 -25.24
CA ALA A 8 -12.28 20.25 -23.89
C ALA A 8 -12.29 18.82 -23.31
N LEU A 9 -12.66 17.82 -24.11
CA LEU A 9 -12.63 16.42 -23.70
C LEU A 9 -11.21 15.94 -23.38
N GLN A 10 -10.20 16.31 -24.17
CA GLN A 10 -8.80 15.99 -23.86
C GLN A 10 -8.34 16.62 -22.55
N VAL A 11 -8.67 17.89 -22.31
CA VAL A 11 -8.35 18.57 -21.04
C VAL A 11 -9.03 17.86 -19.87
N ILE A 12 -10.30 17.48 -20.01
CA ILE A 12 -11.03 16.71 -18.99
C ILE A 12 -10.31 15.38 -18.71
N GLY A 13 -9.87 14.67 -19.75
CA GLY A 13 -9.10 13.44 -19.63
C GLY A 13 -7.78 13.65 -18.88
N ILE A 14 -7.01 14.70 -19.22
CA ILE A 14 -5.76 15.04 -18.55
C ILE A 14 -5.98 15.37 -17.08
N VAL A 15 -7.03 16.12 -16.74
CA VAL A 15 -7.40 16.41 -15.35
C VAL A 15 -7.73 15.11 -14.60
N GLY A 16 -8.45 14.19 -15.23
CA GLY A 16 -8.73 12.87 -14.68
C GLY A 16 -7.46 12.07 -14.39
N VAL A 17 -6.51 12.04 -15.34
CA VAL A 17 -5.19 11.40 -15.17
C VAL A 17 -4.41 12.02 -14.01
N ALA A 18 -4.39 13.35 -13.92
CA ALA A 18 -3.70 14.06 -12.83
C ALA A 18 -4.29 13.71 -11.45
N LEU A 19 -5.62 13.54 -11.34
CA LEU A 19 -6.27 13.11 -10.10
C LEU A 19 -5.91 11.66 -9.73
N LEU A 20 -5.94 10.73 -10.69
CA LEU A 20 -5.54 9.34 -10.44
C LEU A 20 -4.08 9.24 -9.97
N LEU A 21 -3.18 9.89 -10.71
CA LEU A 21 -1.76 9.91 -10.36
C LEU A 21 -1.51 10.64 -9.05
N GLY A 22 -2.22 11.72 -8.75
CA GLY A 22 -2.14 12.42 -7.48
C GLY A 22 -2.60 11.55 -6.31
N ALA A 23 -3.70 10.80 -6.48
CA ALA A 23 -4.17 9.85 -5.47
C ALA A 23 -3.17 8.72 -5.23
N TYR A 24 -2.60 8.17 -6.31
CA TYR A 24 -1.58 7.13 -6.22
C TYR A 24 -0.28 7.67 -5.60
N ALA A 25 0.17 8.86 -5.97
CA ALA A 25 1.34 9.51 -5.38
C ALA A 25 1.15 9.77 -3.89
N ALA A 26 -0.02 10.24 -3.47
CA ALA A 26 -0.35 10.42 -2.06
C ALA A 26 -0.36 9.07 -1.30
N LEU A 27 -0.82 7.99 -1.95
CA LEU A 27 -0.77 6.63 -1.38
C LEU A 27 0.68 6.17 -1.21
N GLN A 28 1.52 6.35 -2.24
CA GLN A 28 2.94 5.98 -2.21
C GLN A 28 3.73 6.81 -1.19
N ALA A 29 3.39 8.08 -1.03
CA ALA A 29 3.93 8.95 0.02
C ALA A 29 3.41 8.62 1.43
N ARG A 30 2.59 7.57 1.58
CA ARG A 30 1.92 7.16 2.83
C ARG A 30 1.10 8.29 3.47
N ARG A 31 0.68 9.28 2.68
CA ARG A 31 -0.17 10.41 3.12
C ARG A 31 -1.63 10.01 3.19
N VAL A 32 -2.05 9.08 2.33
CA VAL A 32 -3.36 8.43 2.36
C VAL A 32 -3.17 6.92 2.42
N SER A 33 -4.20 6.21 2.85
CA SER A 33 -4.26 4.75 2.83
C SER A 33 -5.38 4.33 1.88
N VAL A 34 -5.28 3.11 1.34
CA VAL A 34 -6.34 2.47 0.55
C VAL A 34 -7.67 2.39 1.28
N ALA A 35 -7.68 2.50 2.62
CA ALA A 35 -8.91 2.51 3.41
C ALA A 35 -9.56 3.89 3.50
N THR A 36 -8.90 4.95 3.04
CA THR A 36 -9.41 6.31 3.23
C THR A 36 -10.48 6.64 2.18
N PRO A 37 -11.62 7.26 2.59
CA PRO A 37 -12.63 7.73 1.65
C PRO A 37 -12.07 8.71 0.61
N ALA A 38 -11.07 9.51 0.99
CA ALA A 38 -10.41 10.45 0.10
C ALA A 38 -9.71 9.76 -1.08
N TYR A 39 -9.01 8.65 -0.82
CA TYR A 39 -8.35 7.86 -1.88
C TYR A 39 -9.38 7.29 -2.87
N HIS A 40 -10.46 6.68 -2.37
CA HIS A 40 -11.52 6.15 -3.23
C HIS A 40 -12.28 7.25 -3.98
N GLY A 41 -12.51 8.39 -3.35
CA GLY A 41 -13.17 9.54 -3.97
C GLY A 41 -12.34 10.12 -5.13
N ALA A 42 -11.05 10.34 -4.92
CA ALA A 42 -10.16 10.87 -5.95
C ALA A 42 -10.05 9.93 -7.16
N ASN A 43 -9.91 8.61 -6.92
CA ASN A 43 -9.88 7.62 -7.99
C ASN A 43 -11.23 7.54 -8.74
N ALA A 44 -12.36 7.55 -8.03
CA ALA A 44 -13.68 7.53 -8.69
C ALA A 44 -13.90 8.76 -9.58
N VAL A 45 -13.56 9.96 -9.09
CA VAL A 45 -13.68 11.19 -9.88
C VAL A 45 -12.72 11.17 -11.08
N GLY A 46 -11.45 10.81 -10.86
CA GLY A 46 -10.47 10.77 -11.95
C GLY A 46 -10.86 9.78 -13.05
N SER A 47 -11.25 8.55 -12.70
CA SER A 47 -11.67 7.54 -13.68
C SER A 47 -12.96 7.93 -14.41
N ALA A 48 -13.91 8.60 -13.73
CA ALA A 48 -15.11 9.11 -14.38
C ALA A 48 -14.79 10.21 -15.42
N LEU A 49 -13.85 11.11 -15.11
CA LEU A 49 -13.41 12.14 -16.05
C LEU A 49 -12.70 11.52 -17.26
N ILE A 50 -11.84 10.52 -17.06
CA ILE A 50 -11.18 9.82 -18.17
C ILE A 50 -12.23 9.11 -19.02
N LEU A 51 -13.14 8.33 -18.44
CA LEU A 51 -14.24 7.69 -19.18
C LEU A 51 -15.10 8.70 -19.95
N GLY A 52 -15.40 9.86 -19.37
CA GLY A 52 -16.12 10.94 -20.05
C GLY A 52 -15.36 11.50 -21.24
N SER A 53 -14.02 11.62 -21.14
CA SER A 53 -13.18 12.09 -22.25
C SER A 53 -13.18 11.14 -23.46
N LEU A 54 -13.33 9.83 -23.22
CA LEU A 54 -13.34 8.81 -24.27
C LEU A 54 -14.52 8.92 -25.23
N VAL A 55 -15.57 9.70 -24.91
CA VAL A 55 -16.67 9.96 -25.84
C VAL A 55 -16.18 10.67 -27.12
N GLY A 56 -15.13 11.48 -27.03
CA GLY A 56 -14.54 12.17 -28.18
C GLY A 56 -13.63 11.29 -29.04
N SER A 57 -12.98 10.30 -28.42
CA SER A 57 -12.08 9.36 -29.10
C SER A 57 -12.06 8.03 -28.33
N PHE A 58 -12.93 7.12 -28.73
CA PHE A 58 -13.14 5.89 -27.97
C PHE A 58 -11.92 4.97 -28.03
N ASN A 59 -11.49 4.52 -26.85
CA ASN A 59 -10.39 3.57 -26.68
C ASN A 59 -10.84 2.46 -25.73
N LEU A 60 -11.07 1.25 -26.27
CA LEU A 60 -11.59 0.14 -25.49
C LEU A 60 -10.65 -0.30 -24.35
N PRO A 61 -9.32 -0.48 -24.56
CA PRO A 61 -8.39 -0.77 -23.46
C PRO A 61 -8.46 0.25 -22.32
N SER A 62 -8.43 1.54 -22.63
CA SER A 62 -8.56 2.61 -21.63
C SER A 62 -9.92 2.57 -20.93
N ALA A 63 -11.02 2.35 -21.67
CA ALA A 63 -12.34 2.24 -21.07
C ALA A 63 -12.43 1.08 -20.07
N VAL A 64 -11.83 -0.07 -20.38
CA VAL A 64 -11.86 -1.25 -19.50
C VAL A 64 -11.10 -0.98 -18.20
N ILE A 65 -9.89 -0.43 -18.27
CA ILE A 65 -9.09 -0.20 -17.06
C ILE A 65 -9.70 0.91 -16.18
N GLU A 66 -10.21 1.98 -16.77
CA GLU A 66 -10.86 3.05 -16.01
C GLU A 66 -12.19 2.60 -15.40
N SER A 67 -12.94 1.74 -16.11
CA SER A 67 -14.12 1.10 -15.53
C SER A 67 -13.75 0.22 -14.34
N ALA A 68 -12.66 -0.54 -14.42
CA ALA A 68 -12.18 -1.34 -13.29
C ALA A 68 -11.78 -0.46 -12.11
N TRP A 69 -11.04 0.62 -12.33
CA TRP A 69 -10.68 1.60 -11.29
C TRP A 69 -11.90 2.24 -10.63
N LEU A 70 -12.89 2.65 -11.43
CA LEU A 70 -14.13 3.22 -10.95
C LEU A 70 -14.91 2.20 -10.11
N LEU A 71 -15.07 0.97 -10.60
CA LEU A 71 -15.78 -0.11 -9.88
C LEU A 71 -15.10 -0.45 -8.55
N LEU A 72 -13.77 -0.62 -8.54
CA LEU A 72 -13.00 -0.89 -7.32
C LEU A 72 -13.12 0.28 -6.32
N SER A 73 -13.11 1.51 -6.81
CA SER A 73 -13.26 2.70 -5.98
C SER A 73 -14.66 2.82 -5.38
N LEU A 74 -15.70 2.52 -6.15
CA LEU A 74 -17.08 2.47 -5.65
C LEU A 74 -17.28 1.35 -4.64
N TRP A 75 -16.68 0.18 -4.87
CA TRP A 75 -16.79 -0.97 -3.97
C TRP A 75 -16.07 -0.75 -2.63
N GLY A 76 -14.86 -0.21 -2.65
CA GLY A 76 -14.11 0.15 -1.44
C GLY A 76 -14.73 1.35 -0.71
N GLY A 77 -14.98 2.44 -1.44
CA GLY A 77 -15.60 3.66 -0.90
C GLY A 77 -17.00 3.43 -0.34
N GLY A 78 -17.83 2.62 -1.01
CA GLY A 78 -19.18 2.29 -0.58
C GLY A 78 -19.23 1.59 0.78
N ARG A 79 -18.27 0.72 1.10
CA ARG A 79 -18.14 0.13 2.44
C ARG A 79 -17.82 1.20 3.48
N CYS A 80 -16.92 2.11 3.17
CA CYS A 80 -16.51 3.17 4.08
C CYS A 80 -17.63 4.15 4.39
N VAL A 81 -18.40 4.57 3.38
CA VAL A 81 -19.55 5.46 3.57
C VAL A 81 -20.65 4.77 4.39
N ARG A 82 -20.92 3.48 4.15
CA ARG A 82 -21.93 2.73 4.92
C ARG A 82 -21.53 2.56 6.39
N ALA A 83 -20.26 2.24 6.67
CA ALA A 83 -19.73 2.17 8.03
C ALA A 83 -19.81 3.54 8.76
N ALA A 84 -19.44 4.63 8.07
CA ALA A 84 -19.54 5.98 8.64
C ALA A 84 -21.00 6.37 8.95
N ARG A 85 -21.95 6.06 8.05
CA ARG A 85 -23.38 6.32 8.27
C ARG A 85 -23.96 5.52 9.45
N ALA A 86 -23.56 4.26 9.62
CA ALA A 86 -23.99 3.44 10.75
C ALA A 86 -23.46 3.97 12.10
N ALA A 87 -22.20 4.44 12.14
CA ALA A 87 -21.61 5.05 13.32
C ALA A 87 -22.28 6.38 13.70
N ALA A 88 -22.59 7.22 12.71
CA ALA A 88 -23.31 8.48 12.92
C ALA A 88 -24.72 8.25 13.51
N LYS A 89 -25.43 7.23 13.03
CA LYS A 89 -26.75 6.86 13.60
C LYS A 89 -26.65 6.35 15.04
N ALA A 90 -25.52 5.74 15.41
CA ALA A 90 -25.25 5.24 16.77
C ALA A 90 -24.62 6.30 17.70
N GLY A 91 -24.47 7.55 17.26
CA GLY A 91 -23.85 8.63 18.05
C GLY A 91 -22.34 8.46 18.30
N GLY A 92 -21.68 7.53 17.59
CA GLY A 92 -20.26 7.25 17.73
C GLY A 92 -19.40 8.04 16.75
N ALA A 93 -18.18 8.43 17.16
CA ALA A 93 -17.22 9.04 16.26
C ALA A 93 -16.91 8.11 15.07
N PRO A 94 -16.88 8.63 13.82
CA PRO A 94 -16.58 7.82 12.65
C PRO A 94 -15.17 7.24 12.80
N ARG A 95 -15.09 5.92 12.92
CA ARG A 95 -13.81 5.21 12.92
C ARG A 95 -13.24 5.26 11.51
N ALA A 96 -11.93 5.43 11.40
CA ALA A 96 -11.21 5.22 10.14
C ALA A 96 -11.67 3.87 9.57
N CYS A 97 -12.01 3.87 8.28
CA CYS A 97 -12.51 2.68 7.62
C CYS A 97 -11.49 1.56 7.83
N ASP A 98 -11.90 0.48 8.47
CA ASP A 98 -11.03 -0.68 8.68
C ASP A 98 -10.90 -1.40 7.32
N PRO A 99 -9.72 -1.40 6.68
CA PRO A 99 -9.52 -2.14 5.44
C PRO A 99 -9.60 -3.65 5.67
N GLY A 100 -9.46 -4.11 6.92
CA GLY A 100 -9.65 -5.49 7.30
C GLY A 100 -11.11 -5.72 7.70
N GLY A 101 -11.88 -6.43 6.87
CA GLY A 101 -13.19 -6.97 7.25
C GLY A 101 -13.13 -8.04 8.35
N GLY A 102 -12.21 -7.93 9.30
CA GLY A 102 -12.06 -8.82 10.45
C GLY A 102 -12.91 -8.31 11.60
N GLY A 103 -14.11 -8.89 11.73
CA GLY A 103 -14.97 -8.74 12.90
C GLY A 103 -14.14 -8.75 14.18
N GLY A 104 -14.26 -7.66 14.94
CA GLY A 104 -13.39 -7.35 16.06
C GLY A 104 -13.19 -8.53 17.01
N ARG A 105 -11.96 -9.05 17.04
CA ARG A 105 -11.44 -9.59 18.29
C ARG A 105 -11.20 -8.38 19.18
N ARG A 106 -12.22 -8.05 19.98
CA ARG A 106 -12.07 -7.21 21.17
C ARG A 106 -10.98 -7.85 22.04
N ARG A 107 -9.71 -7.48 21.85
CA ARG A 107 -8.71 -7.67 22.91
C ARG A 107 -9.11 -6.69 24.00
N GLY A 108 -9.79 -7.21 25.02
CA GLY A 108 -10.03 -6.51 26.26
C GLY A 108 -8.71 -6.03 26.89
N PRO A 109 -8.76 -5.09 27.83
CA PRO A 109 -7.57 -4.48 28.39
C PRO A 109 -6.65 -5.56 28.97
N ALA A 110 -5.37 -5.49 28.61
CA ALA A 110 -4.31 -6.23 29.26
C ALA A 110 -4.32 -5.85 30.76
N GLY A 111 -4.79 -6.76 31.61
CA GLY A 111 -4.91 -6.53 33.04
C GLY A 111 -4.59 -7.80 33.81
N GLY A 112 -3.33 -7.94 34.21
CA GLY A 112 -2.88 -8.96 35.15
C GLY A 112 -1.44 -9.40 34.88
N PRO A 113 -0.42 -8.90 35.63
CA PRO A 113 0.88 -9.57 35.65
C PRO A 113 0.69 -10.99 36.21
N PRO A 114 1.39 -12.01 35.67
CA PRO A 114 1.37 -13.33 36.29
C PRO A 114 1.95 -13.20 37.71
N ALA A 115 1.21 -13.73 38.69
CA ALA A 115 1.61 -13.78 40.08
C ALA A 115 3.04 -14.32 40.17
N ARG A 116 3.93 -13.50 40.72
CA ARG A 116 5.31 -13.84 41.05
C ARG A 116 5.25 -15.01 42.05
N LEU A 117 5.54 -16.22 41.59
CA LEU A 117 5.79 -17.38 42.45
C LEU A 117 7.03 -17.08 43.30
N THR A 118 6.80 -16.63 44.53
CA THR A 118 7.82 -16.61 45.57
C THR A 118 8.07 -18.05 46.00
N ARG A 119 9.07 -18.71 45.42
CA ARG A 119 9.66 -19.92 46.00
C ARG A 119 10.98 -19.52 46.65
N GLY A 120 10.93 -19.46 47.98
CA GLY A 120 12.11 -19.22 48.81
C GLY A 120 13.00 -20.46 48.96
N GLY A 121 14.19 -20.19 49.49
CA GLY A 121 14.95 -21.11 50.34
C GLY A 121 15.97 -22.00 49.64
N GLY A 122 17.24 -21.84 50.02
CA GLY A 122 18.24 -22.91 49.92
C GLY A 122 19.65 -22.44 49.56
N GLY A 123 20.46 -22.17 50.58
CA GLY A 123 21.89 -21.93 50.41
C GLY A 123 22.69 -23.16 50.01
N GLY A 124 23.90 -22.95 49.50
CA GLY A 124 24.86 -24.02 49.24
C GLY A 124 26.14 -23.52 48.57
N ARG A 125 27.21 -23.40 49.37
CA ARG A 125 28.58 -23.13 48.92
C ARG A 125 29.17 -24.35 48.17
N ARG A 126 30.09 -24.10 47.23
CA ARG A 126 31.26 -24.90 46.73
C ARG A 126 31.62 -24.31 45.35
N GLY A 127 32.76 -23.67 45.09
CA GLY A 127 34.15 -24.17 45.10
C GLY A 127 34.66 -24.23 43.62
N PRO A 128 35.88 -23.77 43.26
CA PRO A 128 36.32 -23.65 41.86
C PRO A 128 37.30 -24.75 41.42
N ALA A 129 37.22 -25.16 40.14
CA ALA A 129 38.24 -25.84 39.31
C ALA A 129 37.54 -26.20 37.97
N GLY A 130 38.10 -26.21 36.77
CA GLY A 130 39.46 -26.07 36.24
C GLY A 130 39.49 -26.76 34.85
N GLY A 131 40.31 -26.28 33.91
CA GLY A 131 40.73 -26.95 32.65
C GLY A 131 39.64 -27.08 31.55
N GLY A 132 39.91 -27.01 30.25
CA GLY A 132 41.13 -27.06 29.46
C GLY A 132 40.79 -27.76 28.12
N GLY A 133 41.40 -27.31 27.02
CA GLY A 133 41.31 -27.95 25.68
C GLY A 133 40.17 -27.39 24.82
N GLY A 134 40.37 -26.97 23.57
CA GLY A 134 41.36 -27.37 22.58
C GLY A 134 40.58 -27.66 21.29
N GLY A 135 40.23 -26.61 20.54
CA GLY A 135 39.45 -26.73 19.31
C GLY A 135 40.25 -26.23 18.12
N HIS A 136 40.99 -27.12 17.48
CA HIS A 136 41.54 -26.91 16.14
C HIS A 136 40.46 -27.33 15.13
N PRO A 137 40.01 -26.46 14.20
CA PRO A 137 39.10 -26.90 13.14
C PRO A 137 39.91 -27.49 11.97
N PRO A 138 39.51 -28.65 11.41
CA PRO A 138 39.93 -29.02 10.06
C PRO A 138 38.98 -28.43 8.99
N PRO A 139 39.51 -28.06 7.81
CA PRO A 139 38.76 -27.50 6.70
C PRO A 139 38.32 -28.61 5.74
N THR A 140 37.06 -28.59 5.30
CA THR A 140 36.69 -29.22 4.02
C THR A 140 35.59 -28.42 3.33
N ALA A 141 36.00 -27.84 2.21
CA ALA A 141 35.15 -27.25 1.20
C ALA A 141 34.32 -28.33 0.51
N ALA A 142 33.04 -28.07 0.26
CA ALA A 142 32.34 -28.59 -0.91
C ALA A 142 31.03 -27.82 -1.17
N ALA A 143 30.99 -27.24 -2.38
CA ALA A 143 29.83 -27.12 -3.26
C ALA A 143 28.73 -26.07 -2.93
N GLY A 144 28.77 -24.95 -3.66
CA GLY A 144 27.62 -24.08 -3.92
C GLY A 144 27.94 -22.65 -4.36
N ALA A 145 28.58 -22.44 -5.53
CA ALA A 145 28.58 -21.14 -6.24
C ALA A 145 27.32 -21.03 -7.15
N PRO A 146 26.94 -19.88 -7.77
CA PRO A 146 27.53 -18.52 -7.79
C PRO A 146 26.54 -17.40 -7.35
N THR A 147 26.96 -16.47 -6.49
CA THR A 147 27.41 -15.07 -6.77
C THR A 147 26.40 -14.13 -7.44
N ASP A 148 26.04 -13.12 -6.63
CA ASP A 148 25.77 -11.72 -7.00
C ASP A 148 26.27 -11.27 -8.38
N ARG A 149 25.43 -10.47 -9.05
CA ARG A 149 25.89 -9.28 -9.79
C ARG A 149 24.73 -8.33 -10.10
N VAL A 150 24.27 -7.67 -9.04
CA VAL A 150 24.01 -6.24 -9.14
C VAL A 150 25.33 -5.58 -9.58
N ALA A 151 25.27 -4.66 -10.56
CA ALA A 151 26.38 -3.92 -11.18
C ALA A 151 26.98 -4.51 -12.47
N ALA A 152 26.40 -4.15 -13.62
CA ALA A 152 27.10 -3.64 -14.81
C ALA A 152 26.14 -3.53 -16.01
N ALA A 153 25.49 -2.37 -16.14
CA ALA A 153 24.93 -1.80 -17.38
C ALA A 153 24.29 -0.44 -17.01
N THR A 154 25.01 0.48 -16.35
CA THR A 154 25.67 1.62 -17.01
C THR A 154 25.08 2.04 -18.36
N ALA A 155 24.42 3.20 -18.30
CA ALA A 155 24.62 4.36 -19.18
C ALA A 155 24.36 4.19 -20.69
N ALA A 156 23.24 4.74 -21.14
CA ALA A 156 23.21 5.70 -22.25
C ALA A 156 21.82 6.36 -22.31
N ALA A 157 21.74 7.62 -21.89
CA ALA A 157 20.75 8.52 -22.45
C ALA A 157 21.07 8.74 -23.94
N PRO A 158 20.06 9.00 -24.77
CA PRO A 158 20.22 10.12 -25.68
C PRO A 158 19.10 11.15 -25.49
N THR A 159 19.53 12.36 -25.21
CA THR A 159 18.86 13.61 -25.56
C THR A 159 18.76 13.75 -27.08
N ALA A 160 17.54 13.82 -27.62
CA ALA A 160 17.17 14.56 -28.84
C ALA A 160 15.63 14.63 -28.84
N ALA A 161 14.98 15.76 -28.60
CA ALA A 161 14.88 16.94 -29.45
C ALA A 161 14.32 16.61 -30.86
N ALA A 162 13.10 17.14 -31.10
CA ALA A 162 12.50 17.53 -32.37
C ALA A 162 11.85 16.48 -33.30
N ALA A 163 10.86 17.00 -34.04
CA ALA A 163 10.04 16.44 -35.12
C ALA A 163 8.85 15.57 -34.66
N ALA A 164 7.63 16.12 -34.57
CA ALA A 164 6.76 16.49 -35.70
C ALA A 164 6.61 15.33 -36.70
N VAL A 165 5.48 14.63 -36.60
CA VAL A 165 4.51 14.24 -37.65
C VAL A 165 3.36 13.51 -36.94
#